data_AF-A0A1Y1Z5E1-F1
#
_entry.id   AF-A0A1Y1Z5E1-F1
#
_cell.length_a   1.000
_cell.length_b   1.000
_cell.length_c   1.000
_cell.angle_alpha   90.00
_cell.angle_beta   90.00
_cell.angle_gamma   90.00
#
_symmetry.space_group_name_H-M   'P 1'
#
loop_
_entity.id
_entity.type
_entity.pdbx_description
1 polymer ?
#
loop_
_entity_poly.entity_id
_entity_poly.type
_entity_poly.pdbx_seq_one_letter_code
_entity_poly.pdbx_strand_id
1 'polypeptide(L)'
;MKLLIEYAKNKNINLNIDKSDNKGCSKLLATLIETNNSEIIQLLIEYFSNIDITFDINGKNESGNYLLLRAVENNNDEIVKLLMDFASNKNLKLNINESNQTGDYPLLVSCSKNNINIIKLLIDYANNNFNKLILNCKNSNGQFPLFCAYTNNNIEIVKLLIDYSEKNKIILLFIEKIINDNLNKNDEIKKLLSQYEERHYLFPKTNNNKKENSNSEEFVFNSLMNSIKFNVLKKIENLFYYNMPENVESFLNKTDDTGSFPLLLAISRRNIKMVKLFMDIAESKNFTLNINMKDKNGNFPLLCSIDNGFYGFKLKNEVSYSHNDEIQNV
;
A
#
# COMPACT_ATOMS: atom_id res chain seq x y z
N MET A 1 -30.35 0.93 -27.15
CA MET A 1 -28.87 1.10 -27.22
C MET A 1 -28.22 0.22 -28.29
N LYS A 2 -28.34 -1.11 -28.21
CA LYS A 2 -27.79 -2.04 -29.22
C LYS A 2 -28.16 -1.66 -30.67
N LEU A 3 -29.44 -1.37 -30.92
CA LEU A 3 -29.93 -0.88 -32.22
C LEU A 3 -29.27 0.43 -32.67
N LEU A 4 -28.97 1.36 -31.75
CA LEU A 4 -28.30 2.62 -32.08
C LEU A 4 -26.83 2.40 -32.41
N ILE A 5 -26.14 1.53 -31.68
CA ILE A 5 -24.75 1.13 -31.96
C ILE A 5 -24.66 0.44 -33.31
N GLU A 6 -25.57 -0.50 -33.58
CA GLU A 6 -25.61 -1.23 -34.85
C GLU A 6 -25.93 -0.31 -36.03
N TYR A 7 -26.91 0.58 -35.86
CA TYR A 7 -27.21 1.62 -36.85
C TYR A 7 -26.00 2.52 -37.12
N ALA A 8 -25.29 2.95 -36.07
CA ALA A 8 -24.11 3.78 -36.19
C ALA A 8 -22.96 3.04 -36.91
N LYS A 9 -22.71 1.77 -36.56
CA LYS A 9 -21.75 0.90 -37.27
C LYS A 9 -22.12 0.79 -38.75
N ASN A 10 -23.38 0.46 -39.07
CA ASN A 10 -23.85 0.26 -40.44
C ASN A 10 -23.80 1.53 -41.31
N LYS A 11 -23.98 2.70 -40.69
CA LYS A 11 -23.96 4.01 -41.38
C LYS A 11 -22.62 4.74 -41.27
N ASN A 12 -21.61 4.11 -40.66
CA ASN A 12 -20.31 4.71 -40.36
C ASN A 12 -20.43 6.07 -39.64
N ILE A 13 -21.40 6.17 -38.72
CA ILE A 13 -21.66 7.37 -37.92
C ILE A 13 -20.78 7.30 -36.68
N ASN A 14 -19.94 8.32 -36.47
CA ASN A 14 -19.27 8.53 -35.18
C ASN A 14 -20.32 8.99 -34.15
N LEU A 15 -20.50 8.21 -33.07
CA LEU A 15 -21.51 8.48 -32.03
C LEU A 15 -21.22 9.72 -31.16
N ASN A 16 -20.17 10.50 -31.43
CA ASN A 16 -19.82 11.71 -30.66
C ASN A 16 -19.75 11.45 -29.13
N ILE A 17 -19.46 10.21 -28.74
CA ILE A 17 -19.32 9.79 -27.34
C ILE A 17 -17.98 10.23 -26.74
N ASP A 18 -17.08 10.70 -27.60
CA ASP A 18 -15.86 11.43 -27.33
C ASP A 18 -16.09 12.93 -27.09
N LYS A 19 -17.25 13.49 -27.54
CA LYS A 19 -17.56 14.90 -27.35
C LYS A 19 -17.88 15.15 -25.91
N SER A 20 -16.81 15.51 -25.21
CA SER A 20 -16.94 16.12 -23.95
C SER A 20 -17.67 17.47 -24.14
N ASP A 21 -18.74 17.77 -23.38
CA ASP A 21 -18.85 19.13 -22.84
C ASP A 21 -17.59 19.39 -21.98
N ASN A 22 -17.47 20.41 -21.15
CA ASN A 22 -16.25 20.52 -20.31
C ASN A 22 -16.04 19.27 -19.38
N LYS A 23 -16.93 18.26 -19.45
CA LYS A 23 -16.88 16.94 -18.80
C LYS A 23 -17.34 15.73 -19.65
N GLY A 24 -17.71 15.79 -20.93
CA GLY A 24 -18.69 14.81 -21.46
C GLY A 24 -18.25 13.35 -21.75
N CYS A 25 -16.96 12.98 -21.84
CA CYS A 25 -16.59 11.55 -21.66
C CYS A 25 -16.91 11.06 -20.23
N SER A 26 -16.83 11.96 -19.25
CA SER A 26 -17.23 11.71 -17.87
C SER A 26 -18.72 11.41 -17.74
N LYS A 27 -19.60 11.91 -18.62
CA LYS A 27 -21.06 11.71 -18.45
C LYS A 27 -21.48 10.29 -18.84
N LEU A 28 -20.99 9.77 -19.97
CA LEU A 28 -21.24 8.38 -20.36
C LEU A 28 -20.61 7.42 -19.33
N LEU A 29 -19.37 7.68 -18.92
CA LEU A 29 -18.70 6.89 -17.88
C LEU A 29 -19.44 6.93 -16.54
N ALA A 30 -19.85 8.11 -16.08
CA ALA A 30 -20.63 8.28 -14.86
C ALA A 30 -21.95 7.52 -14.96
N THR A 31 -22.63 7.58 -16.11
CA THR A 31 -23.85 6.81 -16.35
C THR A 31 -23.58 5.30 -16.33
N LEU A 32 -22.47 4.82 -16.89
CA LEU A 32 -22.11 3.39 -16.81
C LEU A 32 -21.84 2.94 -15.39
N ILE A 33 -21.15 3.78 -14.63
CA ILE A 33 -20.90 3.55 -13.21
C ILE A 33 -22.24 3.45 -12.50
N GLU A 34 -23.13 4.44 -12.65
CA GLU A 34 -24.43 4.52 -11.97
C GLU A 34 -25.44 3.44 -12.38
N THR A 35 -25.55 3.13 -13.68
CA THR A 35 -26.58 2.22 -14.21
C THR A 35 -26.36 0.76 -13.86
N ASN A 36 -25.13 0.38 -13.53
CA ASN A 36 -24.80 -0.98 -13.10
C ASN A 36 -25.29 -2.09 -14.05
N ASN A 37 -25.32 -1.81 -15.36
CA ASN A 37 -25.84 -2.75 -16.35
C ASN A 37 -24.68 -3.39 -17.12
N SER A 38 -24.43 -4.67 -16.83
CA SER A 38 -23.36 -5.46 -17.43
C SER A 38 -23.42 -5.57 -18.94
N GLU A 39 -24.62 -5.79 -19.49
CA GLU A 39 -24.86 -5.88 -20.93
C GLU A 39 -24.54 -4.55 -21.63
N ILE A 40 -24.91 -3.43 -21.01
CA ILE A 40 -24.61 -2.09 -21.54
C ILE A 40 -23.10 -1.83 -21.55
N ILE A 41 -22.39 -2.17 -20.46
CA ILE A 41 -20.94 -2.02 -20.39
C ILE A 41 -20.27 -2.89 -21.46
N GLN A 42 -20.70 -4.15 -21.61
CA GLN A 42 -20.15 -5.05 -22.62
C GLN A 42 -20.33 -4.52 -24.04
N LEU A 43 -21.56 -4.10 -24.39
CA LEU A 43 -21.87 -3.56 -25.72
C LEU A 43 -21.05 -2.31 -26.04
N LEU A 44 -20.82 -1.42 -25.06
CA LEU A 44 -20.01 -0.23 -25.26
C LEU A 44 -18.53 -0.55 -25.41
N ILE A 45 -17.97 -1.41 -24.56
CA ILE A 45 -16.56 -1.80 -24.66
C ILE A 45 -16.29 -2.50 -26.00
N GLU A 46 -17.22 -3.34 -26.47
CA GLU A 46 -17.12 -3.94 -27.80
C GLU A 46 -17.19 -2.89 -28.91
N TYR A 47 -18.05 -1.88 -28.77
CA TYR A 47 -18.10 -0.74 -29.71
C TYR A 47 -16.77 0.04 -29.73
N PHE A 48 -16.26 0.43 -28.56
CA PHE A 48 -14.99 1.15 -28.40
C PHE A 48 -13.78 0.36 -28.89
N SER A 49 -13.83 -0.97 -28.82
CA SER A 49 -12.77 -1.83 -29.33
C SER A 49 -12.54 -1.64 -30.84
N ASN A 50 -13.61 -1.33 -31.58
CA ASN A 50 -13.62 -1.27 -33.05
C ASN A 50 -13.38 0.14 -33.62
N ILE A 51 -13.20 1.14 -32.77
CA ILE A 51 -13.01 2.54 -33.17
C ILE A 51 -11.82 3.15 -32.45
N ASP A 52 -11.21 4.16 -33.07
CA ASP A 52 -10.11 4.91 -32.48
C ASP A 52 -10.69 6.11 -31.73
N ILE A 53 -10.92 5.93 -30.42
CA ILE A 53 -11.45 6.97 -29.53
C ILE A 53 -10.50 7.13 -28.35
N THR A 54 -10.20 8.38 -28.02
CA THR A 54 -9.57 8.76 -26.77
C THR A 54 -10.64 8.92 -25.70
N PHE A 55 -10.67 8.02 -24.71
CA PHE A 55 -11.60 8.06 -23.59
C PHE A 55 -10.83 7.74 -22.30
N ASP A 56 -11.10 8.51 -21.24
CA ASP A 56 -10.50 8.26 -19.92
C ASP A 56 -11.24 7.11 -19.21
N ILE A 57 -10.72 5.90 -19.38
CA ILE A 57 -11.22 4.68 -18.74
C ILE A 57 -11.13 4.71 -17.20
N ASN A 58 -10.28 5.58 -16.65
CA ASN A 58 -10.09 5.73 -15.22
C ASN A 58 -10.87 6.92 -14.63
N GLY A 59 -11.69 7.59 -15.45
CA GLY A 59 -12.50 8.71 -15.01
C GLY A 59 -13.34 8.33 -13.78
N LYS A 60 -13.50 9.29 -12.88
CA LYS A 60 -14.21 9.10 -11.62
C LYS A 60 -15.54 9.83 -11.60
N ASN A 61 -16.54 9.24 -10.97
CA ASN A 61 -17.76 9.94 -10.61
C ASN A 61 -17.58 10.77 -9.32
N GLU A 62 -18.63 11.46 -8.86
CA GLU A 62 -18.59 12.31 -7.66
C GLU A 62 -18.20 11.58 -6.37
N SER A 63 -18.41 10.26 -6.31
CA SER A 63 -18.01 9.41 -5.17
C SER A 63 -16.57 8.90 -5.28
N GLY A 64 -15.84 9.27 -6.33
CA GLY A 64 -14.50 8.76 -6.62
C GLY A 64 -14.48 7.36 -7.24
N ASN A 65 -15.64 6.80 -7.62
CA ASN A 65 -15.72 5.48 -8.25
C ASN A 65 -15.37 5.58 -9.73
N TYR A 66 -14.68 4.56 -10.24
CA TYR A 66 -14.34 4.38 -11.65
C TYR A 66 -14.82 3.00 -12.13
N LEU A 67 -14.82 2.79 -13.45
CA LEU A 67 -15.49 1.66 -14.08
C LEU A 67 -15.01 0.29 -13.58
N LEU A 68 -13.68 0.12 -13.44
CA LEU A 68 -13.11 -1.11 -12.89
C LEU A 68 -13.54 -1.35 -11.44
N LEU A 69 -13.46 -0.33 -10.58
CA LEU A 69 -13.88 -0.48 -9.17
C LEU A 69 -15.35 -0.86 -9.07
N ARG A 70 -16.22 -0.22 -9.86
CA ARG A 70 -17.66 -0.57 -9.90
C ARG A 70 -17.90 -2.00 -10.36
N ALA A 71 -17.22 -2.46 -11.41
CA ALA A 71 -17.31 -3.85 -11.85
C ALA A 71 -16.93 -4.85 -10.74
N VAL A 72 -15.92 -4.51 -9.94
CA VAL A 72 -15.51 -5.29 -8.75
C VAL A 72 -16.54 -5.21 -7.61
N GLU A 73 -17.10 -4.04 -7.31
CA GLU A 73 -18.18 -3.86 -6.31
C GLU A 73 -19.40 -4.73 -6.62
N ASN A 74 -19.70 -4.87 -7.91
CA ASN A 74 -20.77 -5.70 -8.44
C ASN A 74 -20.42 -7.19 -8.49
N ASN A 75 -19.20 -7.56 -8.12
CA ASN A 75 -18.72 -8.93 -8.11
C ASN A 75 -18.81 -9.63 -9.48
N ASN A 76 -18.64 -8.87 -10.58
CA ASN A 76 -18.77 -9.36 -11.95
C ASN A 76 -17.38 -9.53 -12.59
N ASP A 77 -16.84 -10.75 -12.53
CA ASP A 77 -15.52 -11.09 -13.08
C ASP A 77 -15.47 -11.05 -14.61
N GLU A 78 -16.59 -11.28 -15.30
CA GLU A 78 -16.68 -11.16 -16.76
C GLU A 78 -16.42 -9.73 -17.24
N ILE A 79 -17.04 -8.72 -16.60
CA ILE A 79 -16.79 -7.31 -16.91
C ILE A 79 -15.37 -6.92 -16.51
N VAL A 80 -14.89 -7.35 -15.34
CA VAL A 80 -13.52 -7.05 -14.90
C VAL A 80 -12.51 -7.53 -15.95
N LYS A 81 -12.68 -8.77 -16.43
CA LYS A 81 -11.85 -9.33 -17.49
C LYS A 81 -11.98 -8.54 -18.78
N LEU A 82 -13.20 -8.22 -19.22
CA LEU A 82 -13.44 -7.46 -20.43
C LEU A 82 -12.75 -6.08 -20.40
N LEU A 83 -12.80 -5.38 -19.26
CA LEU A 83 -12.13 -4.09 -19.08
C LEU A 83 -10.61 -4.21 -19.14
N MET A 84 -10.05 -5.23 -18.50
CA MET A 84 -8.60 -5.51 -18.51
C MET A 84 -8.10 -5.89 -19.91
N ASP A 85 -8.84 -6.74 -20.62
CA ASP A 85 -8.53 -7.14 -22.00
C ASP A 85 -8.63 -5.93 -22.94
N PHE A 86 -9.69 -5.14 -22.83
CA PHE A 86 -9.85 -3.90 -23.59
C PHE A 86 -8.71 -2.92 -23.35
N ALA A 87 -8.35 -2.68 -22.08
CA ALA A 87 -7.26 -1.79 -21.74
C ALA A 87 -5.92 -2.29 -22.29
N SER A 88 -5.64 -3.59 -22.18
CA SER A 88 -4.42 -4.19 -22.72
C SER A 88 -4.36 -4.07 -24.25
N ASN A 89 -5.47 -4.35 -24.94
CA ASN A 89 -5.56 -4.26 -26.40
C ASN A 89 -5.39 -2.83 -26.93
N LYS A 90 -5.84 -1.84 -26.17
CA LYS A 90 -5.73 -0.42 -26.52
C LYS A 90 -4.50 0.27 -25.92
N ASN A 91 -3.61 -0.48 -25.28
CA ASN A 91 -2.45 0.05 -24.53
C ASN A 91 -2.84 1.14 -23.51
N LEU A 92 -4.03 1.01 -22.90
CA LEU A 92 -4.51 1.86 -21.81
C LEU A 92 -4.08 1.28 -20.47
N LYS A 93 -3.71 2.14 -19.53
CA LYS A 93 -3.36 1.74 -18.17
C LYS A 93 -4.59 1.85 -17.27
N LEU A 94 -5.01 0.75 -16.65
CA LEU A 94 -6.07 0.78 -15.63
C LEU A 94 -5.54 1.17 -14.25
N ASN A 95 -6.33 1.95 -13.53
CA ASN A 95 -6.12 2.22 -12.11
C ASN A 95 -6.60 1.03 -11.28
N ILE A 96 -5.67 0.15 -10.91
CA ILE A 96 -5.96 -1.06 -10.11
C ILE A 96 -5.76 -0.88 -8.59
N ASN A 97 -5.24 0.28 -8.19
CA ASN A 97 -4.81 0.57 -6.81
C ASN A 97 -5.46 1.84 -6.23
N GLU A 98 -6.08 2.67 -7.05
CA GLU A 98 -6.69 3.90 -6.55
C GLU A 98 -7.95 3.59 -5.75
N SER A 99 -8.11 4.31 -4.65
CA SER A 99 -9.32 4.23 -3.83
C SER A 99 -10.34 5.30 -4.22
N ASN A 100 -11.60 5.01 -3.95
CA ASN A 100 -12.69 5.98 -3.95
C ASN A 100 -12.71 6.80 -2.64
N GLN A 101 -13.76 7.60 -2.41
CA GLN A 101 -13.91 8.42 -1.20
C GLN A 101 -14.08 7.63 0.10
N THR A 102 -14.52 6.37 0.04
CA THR A 102 -14.61 5.49 1.21
C THR A 102 -13.29 4.75 1.48
N GLY A 103 -12.27 4.95 0.64
CA GLY A 103 -11.01 4.21 0.74
C GLY A 103 -11.08 2.80 0.14
N ASP A 104 -12.14 2.47 -0.58
CA ASP A 104 -12.30 1.17 -1.25
C ASP A 104 -11.55 1.15 -2.57
N TYR A 105 -10.80 0.07 -2.80
CA TYR A 105 -10.02 -0.18 -4.01
C TYR A 105 -10.19 -1.63 -4.48
N PRO A 106 -9.86 -1.98 -5.74
CA PRO A 106 -10.26 -3.24 -6.37
C PRO A 106 -9.86 -4.50 -5.58
N LEU A 107 -8.62 -4.58 -5.09
CA LEU A 107 -8.19 -5.76 -4.33
C LEU A 107 -8.93 -5.89 -2.99
N LEU A 108 -9.15 -4.78 -2.28
CA LEU A 108 -9.90 -4.79 -1.02
C LEU A 108 -11.34 -5.25 -1.25
N VAL A 109 -12.03 -4.66 -2.23
CA VAL A 109 -13.44 -5.01 -2.52
C VAL A 109 -13.56 -6.46 -3.00
N SER A 110 -12.67 -6.95 -3.85
CA SER A 110 -12.72 -8.35 -4.28
C SER A 110 -12.48 -9.33 -3.13
N CYS A 111 -11.59 -9.01 -2.18
CA CYS A 111 -11.41 -9.80 -0.95
C CYS A 111 -12.64 -9.74 -0.05
N SER A 112 -13.29 -8.58 0.11
CA SER A 112 -14.49 -8.44 0.92
C SER A 112 -15.67 -9.21 0.34
N LYS A 113 -15.79 -9.24 -1.00
CA LYS A 113 -16.76 -10.06 -1.76
C LYS A 113 -16.39 -11.55 -1.81
N ASN A 114 -15.23 -11.94 -1.28
CA ASN A 114 -14.72 -13.30 -1.30
C ASN A 114 -14.58 -13.90 -2.71
N ASN A 115 -14.34 -13.07 -3.73
CA ASN A 115 -14.30 -13.51 -5.12
C ASN A 115 -12.87 -13.71 -5.61
N ILE A 116 -12.47 -14.98 -5.63
CA ILE A 116 -11.13 -15.39 -6.02
C ILE A 116 -10.80 -15.16 -7.50
N ASN A 117 -11.80 -15.20 -8.39
CA ASN A 117 -11.59 -15.00 -9.82
C ASN A 117 -11.14 -13.56 -10.09
N ILE A 118 -11.82 -12.58 -9.48
CA ILE A 118 -11.43 -11.16 -9.59
C ILE A 118 -10.03 -10.93 -9.01
N ILE A 119 -9.70 -11.57 -7.89
CA ILE A 119 -8.37 -11.46 -7.29
C ILE A 119 -7.29 -12.00 -8.24
N LYS A 120 -7.52 -13.16 -8.85
CA LYS A 120 -6.61 -13.75 -9.85
C LYS A 120 -6.45 -12.81 -11.06
N LEU A 121 -7.54 -12.26 -11.59
CA LEU A 121 -7.51 -11.27 -12.67
C LEU A 121 -6.68 -10.02 -12.31
N LEU A 122 -6.87 -9.47 -11.10
CA LEU A 122 -6.11 -8.31 -10.61
C LEU A 122 -4.61 -8.62 -10.47
N ILE A 123 -4.26 -9.81 -9.95
CA ILE A 123 -2.86 -10.26 -9.83
C ILE A 123 -2.21 -10.41 -11.21
N ASP A 124 -2.91 -11.04 -12.15
CA ASP A 124 -2.41 -11.25 -13.51
C ASP A 124 -2.20 -9.92 -14.24
N TYR A 125 -3.19 -9.02 -14.17
CA TYR A 125 -3.06 -7.69 -14.76
C TYR A 125 -1.91 -6.89 -14.13
N ALA A 126 -1.77 -6.93 -12.80
CA ALA A 126 -0.67 -6.26 -12.08
C ALA A 126 0.71 -6.77 -12.51
N ASN A 127 0.86 -8.09 -12.66
CA ASN A 127 2.11 -8.72 -13.09
C ASN A 127 2.45 -8.35 -14.55
N ASN A 128 1.46 -8.37 -15.45
CA ASN A 128 1.67 -8.09 -16.87
C ASN A 128 1.97 -6.61 -17.15
N ASN A 129 1.49 -5.70 -16.30
CA ASN A 129 1.64 -4.25 -16.47
C ASN A 129 2.68 -3.63 -15.52
N PHE A 130 3.48 -4.45 -14.83
CA PHE A 130 4.50 -4.02 -13.85
C PHE A 130 3.98 -3.03 -12.80
N ASN A 131 2.70 -3.14 -12.43
CA ASN A 131 2.02 -2.27 -11.46
C ASN A 131 1.62 -3.10 -10.23
N LYS A 132 2.43 -3.05 -9.17
CA LYS A 132 2.22 -3.88 -7.98
C LYS A 132 0.93 -3.53 -7.26
N LEU A 133 0.18 -4.55 -6.81
CA LEU A 133 -1.02 -4.35 -6.00
C LEU A 133 -0.67 -3.80 -4.61
N ILE A 134 -1.51 -2.89 -4.13
CA ILE A 134 -1.53 -2.45 -2.74
C ILE A 134 -2.22 -3.53 -1.89
N LEU A 135 -1.53 -4.05 -0.87
CA LEU A 135 -2.06 -5.12 -0.01
C LEU A 135 -2.45 -4.64 1.40
N ASN A 136 -2.02 -3.44 1.80
CA ASN A 136 -2.02 -3.02 3.20
C ASN A 136 -2.89 -1.78 3.48
N CYS A 137 -3.37 -1.07 2.46
CA CYS A 137 -4.23 0.09 2.68
C CYS A 137 -5.56 -0.31 3.31
N LYS A 138 -6.03 0.51 4.23
CA LYS A 138 -7.33 0.37 4.89
C LYS A 138 -8.37 1.31 4.25
N ASN A 139 -9.62 0.86 4.18
CA ASN A 139 -10.76 1.76 3.91
C ASN A 139 -11.21 2.50 5.18
N SER A 140 -12.25 3.33 5.06
CA SER A 140 -12.84 4.09 6.17
C SER A 140 -13.38 3.21 7.31
N ASN A 141 -13.69 1.95 7.02
CA ASN A 141 -14.10 0.94 8.01
C ASN A 141 -12.89 0.22 8.67
N GLY A 142 -11.66 0.59 8.33
CA GLY A 142 -10.44 -0.04 8.82
C GLY A 142 -10.16 -1.43 8.21
N GLN A 143 -10.89 -1.82 7.17
CA GLN A 143 -10.73 -3.11 6.50
C GLN A 143 -9.59 -3.06 5.49
N PHE A 144 -8.83 -4.16 5.38
CA PHE A 144 -7.76 -4.35 4.42
C PHE A 144 -7.84 -5.78 3.82
N PRO A 145 -7.26 -6.06 2.64
CA PRO A 145 -7.47 -7.30 1.89
C PRO A 145 -7.32 -8.58 2.71
N LEU A 146 -6.21 -8.69 3.45
CA LEU A 146 -5.93 -9.87 4.27
C LEU A 146 -6.94 -10.06 5.42
N PHE A 147 -7.40 -8.97 6.03
CA PHE A 147 -8.44 -9.02 7.06
C PHE A 147 -9.77 -9.53 6.49
N CYS A 148 -10.18 -9.05 5.32
CA CYS A 148 -11.39 -9.52 4.65
C CYS A 148 -11.30 -11.01 4.28
N ALA A 149 -10.18 -11.46 3.72
CA ALA A 149 -9.95 -12.87 3.40
C ALA A 149 -9.99 -13.76 4.66
N TYR A 150 -9.40 -13.27 5.76
CA TYR A 150 -9.45 -13.91 7.06
C TYR A 150 -10.87 -13.99 7.61
N THR A 151 -11.64 -12.90 7.64
CA THR A 151 -13.01 -12.90 8.17
C THR A 151 -13.97 -13.75 7.34
N ASN A 152 -13.74 -13.83 6.03
CA ASN A 152 -14.49 -14.69 5.12
C ASN A 152 -14.10 -16.18 5.22
N ASN A 153 -13.11 -16.51 6.06
CA ASN A 153 -12.58 -17.85 6.24
C ASN A 153 -12.12 -18.53 4.93
N ASN A 154 -11.60 -17.74 3.99
CA ASN A 154 -11.15 -18.24 2.70
C ASN A 154 -9.63 -18.42 2.68
N ILE A 155 -9.19 -19.63 2.99
CA ILE A 155 -7.77 -19.98 3.03
C ILE A 155 -7.07 -19.86 1.67
N GLU A 156 -7.80 -20.08 0.56
CA GLU A 156 -7.21 -19.97 -0.78
C GLU A 156 -6.84 -18.52 -1.09
N ILE A 157 -7.72 -17.56 -0.75
CA ILE A 157 -7.42 -16.13 -0.88
C ILE A 157 -6.27 -15.72 0.05
N VAL A 158 -6.24 -16.22 1.30
CA VAL A 158 -5.11 -15.93 2.22
C VAL A 158 -3.79 -16.41 1.63
N LYS A 159 -3.74 -17.65 1.10
CA LYS A 159 -2.55 -18.20 0.43
C LYS A 159 -2.14 -17.35 -0.78
N LEU A 160 -3.10 -16.95 -1.63
CA LEU A 160 -2.82 -16.07 -2.77
C LEU A 160 -2.21 -14.73 -2.36
N LEU A 161 -2.74 -14.09 -1.31
CA LEU A 161 -2.20 -12.82 -0.82
C LEU A 161 -0.78 -12.99 -0.25
N ILE A 162 -0.53 -14.08 0.48
CA ILE A 162 0.82 -14.43 0.98
C ILE A 162 1.78 -14.64 -0.19
N ASP A 163 1.45 -15.52 -1.13
CA ASP A 163 2.29 -15.87 -2.27
C ASP A 163 2.61 -14.63 -3.12
N TYR A 164 1.60 -13.81 -3.40
CA TYR A 164 1.79 -12.55 -4.12
C TYR A 164 2.71 -11.60 -3.35
N SER A 165 2.55 -11.50 -2.03
CA SER A 165 3.37 -10.65 -1.18
C SER A 165 4.84 -11.10 -1.18
N GLU A 166 5.10 -12.39 -1.05
CA GLU A 166 6.46 -12.97 -1.03
C GLU A 166 7.15 -12.77 -2.37
N LYS A 167 6.47 -13.11 -3.47
CA LYS A 167 6.98 -12.92 -4.83
C LYS A 167 7.37 -11.47 -5.11
N ASN A 168 6.57 -10.52 -4.62
CA ASN A 168 6.77 -9.09 -4.85
C ASN A 168 7.59 -8.37 -3.77
N LYS A 169 8.05 -9.11 -2.75
CA LYS A 169 8.78 -8.60 -1.57
C LYS A 169 7.99 -7.53 -0.82
N ILE A 170 6.67 -7.70 -0.77
CA ILE A 170 5.74 -6.89 0.02
C ILE A 170 5.53 -7.60 1.35
N ILE A 171 5.65 -6.84 2.44
CA ILE A 171 5.41 -7.35 3.79
C ILE A 171 3.95 -7.08 4.12
N LEU A 172 3.19 -8.13 4.42
CA LEU A 172 1.78 -8.05 4.81
C LEU A 172 1.64 -7.52 6.23
N LEU A 173 1.21 -6.27 6.38
CA LEU A 173 1.07 -5.63 7.69
C LEU A 173 -0.14 -6.16 8.47
N PHE A 174 -0.17 -5.87 9.77
CA PHE A 174 -1.31 -6.13 10.67
C PHE A 174 -1.67 -7.61 10.88
N ILE A 175 -0.77 -8.54 10.52
CA ILE A 175 -0.93 -9.98 10.79
C ILE A 175 -1.13 -10.26 12.28
N GLU A 176 -0.37 -9.58 13.15
CA GLU A 176 -0.50 -9.67 14.61
C GLU A 176 -1.93 -9.39 15.09
N LYS A 177 -2.61 -8.42 14.48
CA LYS A 177 -4.02 -8.08 14.78
C LYS A 177 -4.94 -9.23 14.39
N ILE A 178 -4.69 -9.85 13.24
CA ILE A 178 -5.50 -10.96 12.74
C ILE A 178 -5.36 -12.20 13.62
N ILE A 179 -4.12 -12.58 13.98
CA ILE A 179 -3.84 -13.78 14.78
C ILE A 179 -4.48 -13.68 16.17
N ASN A 180 -4.40 -12.50 16.79
CA ASN A 180 -4.92 -12.24 18.13
C ASN A 180 -6.45 -12.02 18.17
N ASP A 181 -7.09 -11.99 17.00
CA ASP A 181 -8.53 -11.81 16.90
C ASP A 181 -9.31 -13.13 17.02
N ASN A 182 -10.52 -13.05 17.55
CA ASN A 182 -11.44 -14.17 17.74
C ASN A 182 -12.50 -14.29 16.64
N LEU A 183 -12.46 -13.42 15.61
CA LEU A 183 -13.45 -13.42 14.53
C LEU A 183 -13.42 -14.68 13.63
N ASN A 184 -12.26 -15.30 13.43
CA ASN A 184 -12.15 -16.56 12.68
C ASN A 184 -11.63 -17.69 13.58
N LYS A 185 -12.30 -18.85 13.52
CA LYS A 185 -11.96 -20.08 14.25
C LYS A 185 -11.14 -21.09 13.43
N ASN A 186 -10.69 -20.72 12.24
CA ASN A 186 -9.88 -21.58 11.39
C ASN A 186 -8.42 -21.56 11.83
N ASP A 187 -8.06 -22.60 12.57
CA ASP A 187 -6.71 -22.80 13.10
C ASP A 187 -5.65 -22.93 12.00
N GLU A 188 -6.02 -23.40 10.79
CA GLU A 188 -5.09 -23.51 9.67
C GLU A 188 -4.68 -22.13 9.16
N ILE A 189 -5.62 -21.21 9.01
CA ILE A 189 -5.32 -19.83 8.60
C ILE A 189 -4.47 -19.14 9.67
N LYS A 190 -4.81 -19.30 10.96
CA LYS A 190 -4.01 -18.74 12.06
C LYS A 190 -2.59 -19.28 12.04
N LYS A 191 -2.43 -20.60 11.90
CA LYS A 191 -1.11 -21.25 11.79
C LYS A 191 -0.31 -20.71 10.61
N LEU A 192 -0.94 -20.57 9.45
CA LEU A 192 -0.28 -20.05 8.24
C LEU A 192 0.22 -18.61 8.46
N LEU A 193 -0.60 -17.76 9.06
CA LEU A 193 -0.25 -16.38 9.38
C LEU A 193 0.85 -16.30 10.45
N SER A 194 0.81 -17.15 11.47
CA SER A 194 1.88 -17.23 12.48
C SER A 194 3.20 -17.68 11.86
N GLN A 195 3.19 -18.64 10.94
CA GLN A 195 4.40 -19.05 10.21
C GLN A 195 4.95 -17.90 9.35
N TYR A 196 4.09 -17.17 8.64
CA TYR A 196 4.52 -15.98 7.90
C TYR A 196 5.11 -14.92 8.84
N GLU A 197 4.48 -14.69 10.00
CA GLU A 197 4.97 -13.75 10.99
C GLU A 197 6.36 -14.13 11.52
N GLU A 198 6.56 -15.39 11.89
CA GLU A 198 7.86 -15.91 12.34
C GLU A 198 8.96 -15.70 11.29
N ARG A 199 8.65 -15.95 10.00
CA ARG A 199 9.60 -15.77 8.90
C ARG A 199 10.00 -14.32 8.67
N HIS A 200 9.09 -13.37 8.87
CA HIS A 200 9.27 -11.99 8.42
C HIS A 200 9.45 -10.96 9.54
N TYR A 201 9.14 -11.30 10.79
CA TYR A 201 9.04 -10.32 11.87
C TYR A 201 9.84 -10.65 13.13
N LEU A 202 10.29 -11.90 13.33
CA LEU A 202 11.09 -12.32 14.49
C LEU A 202 10.63 -11.69 15.82
N PHE A 203 9.37 -11.91 16.21
CA PHE A 203 8.89 -11.45 17.52
C PHE A 203 9.22 -12.47 18.62
N PRO A 204 9.80 -12.07 19.76
CA PRO A 204 9.60 -12.77 21.02
C PRO A 204 8.14 -12.56 21.44
N LYS A 205 7.44 -13.65 21.80
CA LYS A 205 6.05 -13.62 22.31
C LYS A 205 5.97 -12.70 23.54
N THR A 206 5.63 -11.44 23.36
CA THR A 206 5.36 -10.55 24.50
C THR A 206 3.89 -10.70 24.88
N ASN A 207 3.67 -11.39 26.01
CA ASN A 207 2.39 -11.49 26.70
C ASN A 207 1.88 -10.10 27.08
N ASN A 208 1.15 -9.40 26.21
CA ASN A 208 0.41 -8.21 26.62
C ASN A 208 -1.03 -8.27 26.13
N ASN A 209 -1.85 -8.87 26.99
CA ASN A 209 -3.32 -8.90 26.93
C ASN A 209 -3.93 -7.53 27.24
N LYS A 210 -3.64 -6.49 26.44
CA LYS A 210 -4.42 -5.25 26.48
C LYS A 210 -5.14 -5.09 25.15
N LYS A 211 -6.48 -5.09 25.23
CA LYS A 211 -7.38 -4.77 24.12
C LYS A 211 -7.12 -3.31 23.71
N GLU A 212 -6.16 -3.08 22.84
CA GLU A 212 -5.91 -1.77 22.25
C GLU A 212 -6.79 -1.60 21.01
N ASN A 213 -7.48 -0.46 20.94
CA ASN A 213 -8.39 -0.13 19.86
C ASN A 213 -7.65 -0.15 18.52
N SER A 214 -8.17 -0.97 17.62
CA SER A 214 -7.42 -1.54 16.49
C SER A 214 -7.23 -0.64 15.26
N ASN A 215 -7.51 0.66 15.42
CA ASN A 215 -7.39 1.75 14.44
C ASN A 215 -6.60 2.96 14.97
N SER A 216 -6.03 2.89 16.18
CA SER A 216 -5.30 4.01 16.76
C SER A 216 -3.93 4.19 16.10
N GLU A 217 -3.48 5.45 15.97
CA GLU A 217 -2.09 5.79 15.65
C GLU A 217 -1.08 5.04 16.54
N GLU A 218 -1.49 4.69 17.77
CA GLU A 218 -0.76 3.83 18.72
C GLU A 218 -0.29 2.51 18.09
N PHE A 219 -1.18 1.80 17.39
CA PHE A 219 -0.86 0.49 16.86
C PHE A 219 0.15 0.57 15.70
N VAL A 220 -0.02 1.55 14.82
CA VAL A 220 0.93 1.80 13.72
C VAL A 220 2.28 2.22 14.29
N PHE A 221 2.30 3.04 15.34
CA PHE A 221 3.50 3.45 16.06
C PHE A 221 4.21 2.25 16.71
N ASN A 222 3.48 1.41 17.43
CA ASN A 222 4.02 0.19 18.04
C ASN A 222 4.58 -0.76 16.98
N SER A 223 3.91 -0.89 15.83
CA SER A 223 4.41 -1.70 14.71
C SER A 223 5.70 -1.10 14.12
N LEU A 224 5.82 0.22 13.98
CA LEU A 224 7.05 0.90 13.57
C LEU A 224 8.19 0.65 14.59
N MET A 225 7.95 0.94 15.87
CA MET A 225 8.97 0.81 16.92
C MET A 225 9.49 -0.62 17.02
N ASN A 226 8.60 -1.61 16.94
CA ASN A 226 8.99 -3.01 16.89
C ASN A 226 9.79 -3.36 15.63
N SER A 227 9.41 -2.83 14.47
CA SER A 227 10.17 -3.03 13.22
C SER A 227 11.60 -2.52 13.32
N ILE A 228 11.79 -1.37 13.97
CA ILE A 228 13.10 -0.79 14.24
C ILE A 228 13.85 -1.70 15.23
N LYS A 229 13.21 -2.07 16.34
CA LYS A 229 13.78 -2.95 17.38
C LYS A 229 14.31 -4.27 16.79
N PHE A 230 13.57 -4.90 15.87
CA PHE A 230 13.99 -6.14 15.19
C PHE A 230 14.79 -5.91 13.91
N ASN A 231 15.14 -4.66 13.62
CA ASN A 231 15.98 -4.27 12.49
C ASN A 231 15.39 -4.61 11.10
N VAL A 232 14.06 -4.60 10.96
CA VAL A 232 13.32 -4.98 9.75
C VAL A 232 13.04 -3.75 8.86
N LEU A 233 14.06 -3.25 8.16
CA LEU A 233 13.97 -2.05 7.31
C LEU A 233 12.81 -2.12 6.31
N LYS A 234 12.62 -3.28 5.67
CA LYS A 234 11.62 -3.41 4.60
C LYS A 234 10.19 -3.19 5.10
N LYS A 235 9.93 -3.54 6.37
CA LYS A 235 8.62 -3.32 7.00
C LYS A 235 8.36 -1.84 7.22
N ILE A 236 9.40 -1.11 7.64
CA ILE A 236 9.38 0.33 7.82
C ILE A 236 9.10 1.00 6.46
N GLU A 237 9.86 0.66 5.42
CA GLU A 237 9.64 1.19 4.06
C GLU A 237 8.19 0.97 3.59
N ASN A 238 7.64 -0.24 3.79
CA ASN A 238 6.26 -0.53 3.39
C ASN A 238 5.22 0.20 4.26
N LEU A 239 5.49 0.39 5.55
CA LEU A 239 4.62 1.16 6.44
C LEU A 239 4.52 2.61 5.96
N PHE A 240 5.65 3.24 5.66
CA PHE A 240 5.68 4.60 5.12
C PHE A 240 5.16 4.67 3.67
N TYR A 241 5.36 3.66 2.83
CA TYR A 241 4.86 3.73 1.45
C TYR A 241 3.34 3.52 1.34
N TYR A 242 2.77 2.56 2.09
CA TYR A 242 1.37 2.15 1.94
C TYR A 242 0.45 2.68 3.05
N ASN A 243 0.98 3.15 4.18
CA ASN A 243 0.17 3.55 5.32
C ASN A 243 0.80 4.75 6.06
N MET A 244 1.15 5.80 5.30
CA MET A 244 1.65 7.06 5.87
C MET A 244 0.67 7.56 6.94
N PRO A 245 1.13 7.82 8.18
CA PRO A 245 0.35 8.56 9.16
C PRO A 245 -0.02 9.95 8.63
N GLU A 246 -1.20 10.48 8.98
CA GLU A 246 -1.62 11.83 8.56
C GLU A 246 -0.64 12.91 9.06
N ASN A 247 -0.17 12.79 10.30
CA ASN A 247 0.86 13.66 10.87
C ASN A 247 2.17 12.89 11.10
N VAL A 248 2.96 12.78 10.03
CA VAL A 248 4.25 12.07 10.04
C VAL A 248 5.26 12.69 11.01
N GLU A 249 5.25 14.01 11.22
CA GLU A 249 6.14 14.69 12.16
C GLU A 249 5.88 14.24 13.60
N SER A 250 4.62 14.37 14.04
CA SER A 250 4.19 13.89 15.36
C SER A 250 4.50 12.41 15.53
N PHE A 251 4.25 11.61 14.49
CA PHE A 251 4.47 10.17 14.52
C PHE A 251 5.94 9.77 14.65
N LEU A 252 6.87 10.44 13.94
CA LEU A 252 8.31 10.15 14.00
C LEU A 252 9.01 10.75 15.24
N ASN A 253 8.40 11.76 15.87
CA ASN A 253 8.90 12.36 17.11
C ASN A 253 8.19 11.85 18.38
N LYS A 254 7.14 11.02 18.25
CA LYS A 254 6.47 10.37 19.38
C LYS A 254 7.43 9.39 20.09
N THR A 255 7.28 9.28 21.41
CA THR A 255 8.04 8.35 22.25
C THR A 255 7.20 7.15 22.69
N ASP A 256 7.85 6.01 22.91
CA ASP A 256 7.29 4.87 23.64
C ASP A 256 7.36 5.07 25.17
N ASP A 257 6.94 4.05 25.92
CA ASP A 257 6.96 4.04 27.38
C ASP A 257 8.38 4.18 27.99
N THR A 258 9.43 3.97 27.21
CA THR A 258 10.82 4.14 27.65
C THR A 258 11.37 5.54 27.35
N GLY A 259 10.58 6.40 26.70
CA GLY A 259 11.04 7.68 26.16
C GLY A 259 11.83 7.52 24.86
N SER A 260 11.90 6.31 24.29
CA SER A 260 12.59 6.06 23.03
C SER A 260 11.69 6.40 21.85
N PHE A 261 12.30 6.81 20.75
CA PHE A 261 11.61 7.27 19.54
C PHE A 261 12.30 6.70 18.30
N PRO A 262 11.63 6.70 17.12
CA PRO A 262 12.10 6.01 15.93
C PRO A 262 13.58 6.25 15.57
N LEU A 263 14.01 7.52 15.53
CA LEU A 263 15.38 7.87 15.17
C LEU A 263 16.41 7.35 16.19
N LEU A 264 16.18 7.59 17.48
CA LEU A 264 17.08 7.12 18.55
C LEU A 264 17.20 5.60 18.54
N LEU A 265 16.08 4.90 18.38
CA LEU A 265 16.06 3.46 18.33
C LEU A 265 16.79 2.93 17.08
N ALA A 266 16.64 3.54 15.90
CA ALA A 266 17.35 3.14 14.68
C ALA A 266 18.87 3.29 14.81
N ILE A 267 19.34 4.35 15.48
CA ILE A 267 20.76 4.56 15.79
C ILE A 267 21.28 3.46 16.72
N SER A 268 20.52 3.12 17.78
CA SER A 268 20.89 2.03 18.71
C SER A 268 21.03 0.67 18.01
N ARG A 269 20.29 0.46 16.91
CA ARG A 269 20.35 -0.76 16.08
C ARG A 269 21.44 -0.72 15.02
N ARG A 270 22.20 0.38 14.96
CA ARG A 270 23.28 0.62 13.99
C ARG A 270 22.80 0.45 12.55
N ASN A 271 21.54 0.79 12.26
CA ASN A 271 20.97 0.68 10.91
C ASN A 271 20.96 2.04 10.20
N ILE A 272 22.01 2.28 9.42
CA ILE A 272 22.17 3.51 8.64
C ILE A 272 21.07 3.75 7.62
N LYS A 273 20.51 2.68 7.05
CA LYS A 273 19.44 2.82 6.06
C LYS A 273 18.15 3.30 6.70
N MET A 274 17.83 2.83 7.91
CA MET A 274 16.68 3.33 8.67
C MET A 274 16.85 4.80 9.09
N VAL A 275 18.05 5.15 9.57
CA VAL A 275 18.37 6.54 9.95
C VAL A 275 18.22 7.48 8.76
N LYS A 276 18.78 7.10 7.59
CA LYS A 276 18.62 7.86 6.34
C LYS A 276 17.16 7.96 5.93
N LEU A 277 16.42 6.85 5.93
CA LEU A 277 15.00 6.84 5.58
C LEU A 277 14.20 7.87 6.41
N PHE A 278 14.42 7.95 7.73
CA PHE A 278 13.73 8.94 8.56
C PHE A 278 14.14 10.38 8.24
N MET A 279 15.44 10.63 7.98
CA MET A 279 15.92 11.95 7.57
C MET A 279 15.33 12.38 6.22
N ASP A 280 15.33 11.48 5.23
CA ASP A 280 14.77 11.71 3.90
C ASP A 280 13.25 12.00 3.97
N ILE A 281 12.52 11.27 4.84
CA ILE A 281 11.10 11.54 5.09
C ILE A 281 10.91 12.93 5.69
N ALA A 282 11.70 13.32 6.69
CA ALA A 282 11.62 14.62 7.33
C ALA A 282 11.90 15.78 6.35
N GLU A 283 12.93 15.63 5.52
CA GLU A 283 13.26 16.59 4.47
C GLU A 283 12.14 16.70 3.43
N SER A 284 11.64 15.57 2.92
CA SER A 284 10.58 15.55 1.90
C SER A 284 9.24 16.14 2.38
N LYS A 285 8.97 16.09 3.69
CA LYS A 285 7.74 16.60 4.32
C LYS A 285 7.95 17.93 5.04
N ASN A 286 9.15 18.49 4.96
CA ASN A 286 9.52 19.79 5.52
C ASN A 286 9.25 19.93 7.03
N PHE A 287 9.70 18.95 7.82
CA PHE A 287 9.69 19.00 9.28
C PHE A 287 11.04 18.60 9.88
N THR A 288 11.21 18.78 11.19
CA THR A 288 12.48 18.44 11.88
C THR A 288 12.35 17.22 12.79
N LEU A 289 13.34 16.34 12.73
CA LEU A 289 13.47 15.24 13.70
C LEU A 289 14.07 15.77 15.00
N ASN A 290 13.55 15.31 16.14
CA ASN A 290 14.06 15.73 17.43
C ASN A 290 15.37 15.01 17.79
N ILE A 291 16.50 15.63 17.45
CA ILE A 291 17.84 15.06 17.67
C ILE A 291 18.40 15.26 19.08
N ASN A 292 17.75 16.09 19.91
CA ASN A 292 18.21 16.43 21.25
C ASN A 292 17.31 15.86 22.36
N MET A 293 16.19 15.24 22.00
CA MET A 293 15.32 14.55 22.95
C MET A 293 16.06 13.38 23.61
N LYS A 294 15.88 13.27 24.92
CA LYS A 294 16.47 12.21 25.73
C LYS A 294 15.42 11.16 26.08
N ASP A 295 15.81 9.89 26.01
CA ASP A 295 15.03 8.81 26.61
C ASP A 295 15.10 8.86 28.15
N LYS A 296 14.39 7.95 28.83
CA LYS A 296 14.41 7.87 30.30
C LYS A 296 15.78 7.53 30.90
N ASN A 297 16.72 7.03 30.10
CA ASN A 297 18.09 6.74 30.51
C ASN A 297 19.05 7.91 30.20
N GLY A 298 18.56 9.01 29.63
CA GLY A 298 19.37 10.16 29.25
C GLY A 298 20.04 10.05 27.88
N ASN A 299 19.78 8.98 27.11
CA ASN A 299 20.33 8.79 25.78
C ASN A 299 19.65 9.71 24.77
N PHE A 300 20.45 10.30 23.88
CA PHE A 300 19.97 11.08 22.75
C PHE A 300 20.72 10.67 21.48
N PRO A 301 20.20 10.95 20.27
CA PRO A 301 20.74 10.48 18.99
C PRO A 301 22.26 10.63 18.82
N LEU A 302 22.84 11.79 19.16
CA LEU A 302 24.28 12.02 19.02
C LEU A 302 25.12 11.24 20.04
N LEU A 303 24.66 11.11 21.29
CA LEU A 303 25.36 10.28 22.28
C LEU A 303 25.33 8.80 21.87
N CYS A 304 24.16 8.30 21.50
CA CYS A 304 24.00 6.92 21.05
C CYS A 304 24.79 6.60 19.77
N SER A 305 25.02 7.57 18.88
CA SER A 305 25.83 7.32 17.67
C SER A 305 27.31 7.14 18.00
N ILE A 306 27.82 7.89 18.99
CA ILE A 306 29.20 7.77 19.49
C ILE A 306 29.37 6.44 20.24
N ASP A 307 28.51 6.17 21.22
CA ASP A 307 28.63 5.00 22.10
C ASP A 307 28.51 3.67 21.35
N ASN A 308 27.72 3.63 20.28
CA ASN A 308 27.54 2.44 19.44
C ASN A 308 28.53 2.34 18.26
N GLY A 309 29.51 3.24 18.17
CA GLY A 309 30.46 3.31 17.05
C GLY A 309 29.76 3.43 15.69
N PHE A 310 28.68 4.20 15.65
CA PHE A 310 27.81 4.39 14.50
C PHE A 310 28.17 5.68 13.76
N TYR A 311 29.26 5.65 13.00
CA TYR A 311 29.87 6.84 12.38
C TYR A 311 29.25 7.30 11.06
N GLY A 312 28.15 6.68 10.61
CA GLY A 312 27.36 7.15 9.45
C GLY A 312 28.03 7.14 8.08
N PHE A 313 29.36 7.03 7.99
CA PHE A 313 30.11 7.05 6.75
C PHE A 313 31.40 6.25 6.96
N LYS A 314 31.71 5.32 6.06
CA LYS A 314 33.12 4.95 5.86
C LYS A 314 33.81 6.25 5.45
N LEU A 315 34.69 6.77 6.30
CA LEU A 315 35.70 7.75 5.89
C LEU A 315 36.55 7.09 4.80
N LYS A 316 36.11 7.20 3.54
CA LYS A 316 36.93 6.94 2.37
C LYS A 316 37.22 8.29 1.76
N ASN A 317 38.47 8.72 1.96
CA ASN A 317 39.11 9.97 1.50
C ASN A 317 38.57 11.17 2.31
N GLU A 318 39.37 12.01 2.97
CA GLU A 318 40.73 12.54 2.77
C GLU A 318 41.30 12.83 4.19
N VAL A 319 42.57 13.05 4.51
CA VAL A 319 43.74 13.57 3.80
C VAL A 319 44.98 12.93 4.45
N SER A 320 45.90 12.46 3.63
CA SER A 320 47.30 12.26 4.00
C SER A 320 47.91 13.58 4.47
N TYR A 321 48.18 13.74 5.77
CA TYR A 321 49.21 14.67 6.22
C TYR A 321 50.44 13.87 6.63
N SER A 322 51.25 13.55 5.63
CA SER A 322 52.70 13.58 5.76
C SER A 322 53.14 15.04 5.65
N HIS A 323 53.87 15.55 6.64
CA HIS A 323 55.01 16.50 6.63
C HIS A 323 55.18 16.92 8.09
N ASN A 324 56.10 16.27 8.81
CA ASN A 324 57.50 16.67 9.00
C ASN A 324 57.65 17.99 9.77
N ASP A 325 58.24 17.81 10.96
CA ASP A 325 59.29 18.62 11.58
C ASP A 325 59.03 20.06 12.03
N GLU A 326 59.70 20.33 13.16
CA GLU A 326 60.03 21.62 13.77
C GLU A 326 58.99 22.28 14.67
N ILE A 327 59.09 22.02 15.98
CA ILE A 327 59.40 23.07 16.96
C ILE A 327 60.38 22.50 18.01
N GLN A 328 61.64 22.92 17.92
CA GLN A 328 62.60 22.98 19.03
C GLN A 328 62.37 24.25 19.87
N ASN A 329 62.85 24.22 21.12
CA ASN A 329 62.99 25.29 22.14
C ASN A 329 61.74 25.46 23.03
N VAL A 330 61.78 25.30 24.36
CA VAL A 330 62.84 25.39 25.40
C VAL A 330 62.61 24.31 26.47
#